data_AF-A0A538FWM3-F1
#
_entry.id   AF-A0A538FWM3-F1
#
_cell.length_a   1.000
_cell.length_b   1.000
_cell.length_c   1.000
_cell.angle_alpha   90.00
_cell.angle_beta   90.00
_cell.angle_gamma   90.00
#
_symmetry.space_group_name_H-M   'P 1'
#
loop_
_entity.id
_entity.type
_entity.pdbx_description
1 polymer ?
#
loop_
_entity_poly.entity_id
_entity_poly.type
_entity_poly.pdbx_seq_one_letter_code
_entity_poly.pdbx_strand_id
1 'polypeptide(L)'
;MAQQKDRQQQRRRGGPSTGPIRKKNCWFCRNKIEEVDWKDGNQLRRYVSEKGKIRSRRITGACRRHQRQVAVAVKRAREMALLPYVAEGREERPDGRRDRGDRDRDRER
;
A
#
# COMPACT_ATOMS: atom_id res chain seq x y z
N MET A 1 53.35 -18.94 5.74
CA MET A 1 52.03 -19.57 5.78
C MET A 1 50.99 -18.50 5.49
N ALA A 2 50.30 -18.64 4.36
CA ALA A 2 49.45 -17.61 3.76
C ALA A 2 48.07 -17.52 4.44
N GLN A 3 47.50 -16.32 4.30
CA GLN A 3 46.25 -15.81 4.87
C GLN A 3 45.03 -16.67 4.55
N GLN A 4 43.99 -16.58 5.39
CA GLN A 4 42.60 -16.64 4.93
C GLN A 4 41.69 -15.98 5.97
N LYS A 5 41.12 -14.85 5.56
CA LYS A 5 40.44 -13.87 6.38
C LYS A 5 38.99 -13.80 5.88
N ASP A 6 38.34 -14.95 5.70
CA ASP A 6 37.16 -15.03 4.85
C ASP A 6 36.17 -16.05 5.42
N ARG A 7 35.09 -15.59 6.08
CA ARG A 7 33.79 -16.27 5.89
C ARG A 7 32.53 -15.74 6.54
N GLN A 8 32.53 -14.69 7.38
CA GLN A 8 31.27 -14.31 8.06
C GLN A 8 30.86 -12.85 7.86
N GLN A 9 31.01 -12.36 6.62
CA GLN A 9 30.22 -11.23 6.12
C GLN A 9 29.01 -11.72 5.31
N GLN A 10 28.13 -12.54 5.89
CA GLN A 10 26.87 -12.93 5.23
C GLN A 10 25.67 -12.89 6.17
N ARG A 11 25.47 -11.76 6.86
CA ARG A 11 24.19 -11.43 7.52
C ARG A 11 23.70 -10.01 7.27
N ARG A 12 24.14 -9.39 6.17
CA ARG A 12 23.47 -8.19 5.64
C ARG A 12 22.47 -8.65 4.59
N ARG A 13 21.34 -9.22 5.04
CA ARG A 13 20.12 -9.29 4.23
C ARG A 13 19.73 -7.84 3.94
N GLY A 14 20.16 -7.32 2.80
CA GLY A 14 19.62 -6.10 2.24
C GLY A 14 18.12 -6.31 2.06
N GLY A 15 17.33 -5.81 3.01
CA GLY A 15 15.90 -5.68 2.82
C GLY A 15 15.65 -4.86 1.56
N PRO A 16 14.52 -5.06 0.86
CA PRO A 16 14.28 -4.40 -0.42
C PRO A 16 14.48 -2.91 -0.24
N SER A 17 15.48 -2.38 -0.95
CA SER A 17 15.73 -0.96 -1.09
C SER A 17 14.46 -0.34 -1.65
N THR A 18 13.60 0.16 -0.75
CA THR A 18 12.58 1.13 -1.13
C THR A 18 13.34 2.39 -1.50
N GLY A 19 13.80 2.42 -2.75
CA GLY A 19 14.33 3.63 -3.37
C GLY A 19 13.33 4.78 -3.14
N PRO A 20 13.81 6.03 -3.12
CA PRO A 20 12.98 7.17 -2.76
C PRO A 20 11.72 7.18 -3.63
N ILE A 21 10.56 7.03 -2.97
CA ILE A 21 9.26 7.10 -3.63
C ILE A 21 9.18 8.50 -4.25
N ARG A 22 9.36 8.58 -5.57
CA ARG A 22 9.21 9.84 -6.31
C ARG A 22 7.86 10.44 -5.93
N LYS A 23 7.88 11.66 -5.36
CA LYS A 23 6.66 12.36 -4.98
C LYS A 23 5.89 12.67 -6.26
N LYS A 24 4.84 11.89 -6.53
CA LYS A 24 3.85 12.25 -7.54
C LYS A 24 3.08 13.46 -7.00
N ASN A 25 2.92 14.50 -7.80
CA ASN A 25 2.10 15.64 -7.40
C ASN A 25 0.63 15.22 -7.33
N CYS A 26 -0.05 15.67 -6.28
CA CYS A 26 -1.49 15.47 -6.12
C CYS A 26 -2.25 16.26 -7.18
N TRP A 27 -3.16 15.58 -7.90
CA TRP A 27 -4.04 16.20 -8.89
C TRP A 27 -4.94 17.29 -8.27
N PHE A 28 -5.51 17.03 -7.08
CA PHE A 28 -6.33 18.02 -6.38
C PHE A 28 -5.55 19.28 -5.98
N CYS A 29 -4.30 19.13 -5.54
CA CYS A 29 -3.44 20.28 -5.24
C CYS A 29 -3.12 21.09 -6.50
N ARG A 30 -2.90 20.44 -7.65
CA ARG A 30 -2.62 21.12 -8.92
C ARG A 30 -3.82 21.93 -9.41
N ASN A 31 -5.03 21.40 -9.24
CA ASN A 31 -6.25 22.08 -9.63
C ASN A 31 -6.80 23.02 -8.55
N LYS A 32 -6.08 23.22 -7.44
CA LYS A 32 -6.50 24.04 -6.28
C LYS A 32 -7.89 23.67 -5.74
N ILE A 33 -8.22 22.38 -5.79
CA ILE A 33 -9.47 21.86 -5.23
C ILE A 33 -9.25 21.64 -3.72
N GLU A 34 -9.96 22.40 -2.90
CA GLU A 34 -9.84 22.36 -1.44
C GLU A 34 -10.62 21.20 -0.81
N GLU A 35 -11.81 20.89 -1.36
CA GLU A 35 -12.68 19.83 -0.89
C GLU A 35 -13.05 18.85 -2.00
N VAL A 36 -13.14 17.57 -1.67
CA VAL A 36 -13.48 16.51 -2.62
C VAL A 36 -14.93 16.10 -2.41
N ASP A 37 -15.76 16.43 -3.38
CA ASP A 37 -17.17 16.07 -3.37
C ASP A 37 -17.41 14.58 -3.70
N TRP A 38 -18.45 14.03 -3.09
CA TRP A 38 -18.87 12.64 -3.33
C TRP A 38 -19.73 12.48 -4.59
N LYS A 39 -20.27 13.58 -5.11
CA LYS A 39 -21.15 13.62 -6.28
C LYS A 39 -20.41 13.26 -7.57
N ASP A 40 -19.12 13.60 -7.65
CA ASP A 40 -18.28 13.34 -8.82
C ASP A 40 -17.79 11.89 -8.87
N GLY A 41 -18.70 10.96 -9.13
CA GLY A 41 -18.41 9.53 -9.20
C GLY A 41 -17.29 9.20 -10.21
N ASN A 42 -17.23 9.90 -11.35
CA ASN A 42 -16.18 9.71 -12.36
C ASN A 42 -14.78 10.04 -11.83
N GLN A 43 -14.66 11.08 -11.01
CA GLN A 43 -13.39 11.45 -10.40
C GLN A 43 -13.00 10.43 -9.32
N LEU A 44 -13.96 10.02 -8.49
CA LEU A 44 -13.73 9.04 -7.42
C LEU A 44 -13.39 7.64 -7.95
N ARG A 45 -13.94 7.23 -9.09
CA ARG A 45 -13.61 5.94 -9.75
C ARG A 45 -12.11 5.77 -9.98
N ARG A 46 -11.37 6.84 -10.27
CA ARG A 46 -9.89 6.80 -10.44
C ARG A 46 -9.16 6.43 -9.14
N TYR A 47 -9.76 6.71 -7.98
CA TYR A 47 -9.21 6.41 -6.67
C TYR A 47 -9.69 5.08 -6.10
N VAL A 48 -10.52 4.36 -6.84
CA VAL A 48 -11.05 3.04 -6.47
C VAL A 48 -10.51 1.99 -7.45
N SER A 49 -10.29 0.77 -6.97
CA SER A 49 -9.96 -0.37 -7.83
C SER A 49 -11.24 -0.91 -8.47
N GLU A 50 -11.13 -1.69 -9.53
CA GLU A 50 -12.27 -2.42 -10.10
C GLU A 50 -13.00 -3.30 -9.06
N LYS A 51 -12.24 -3.93 -8.14
CA LYS A 51 -12.77 -4.70 -6.99
C LYS A 51 -13.45 -3.84 -5.91
N GLY A 52 -13.66 -2.54 -6.13
CA GLY A 52 -14.27 -1.62 -5.17
C GLY A 52 -13.37 -1.19 -4.00
N LYS A 53 -12.11 -1.64 -3.88
CA LYS A 53 -11.17 -1.21 -2.82
C LYS A 53 -10.60 0.19 -3.08
N ILE A 54 -10.40 1.00 -2.03
CA ILE A 54 -9.78 2.32 -2.17
C ILE A 54 -8.28 2.16 -2.48
N ARG A 55 -7.80 2.79 -3.56
CA ARG A 55 -6.38 2.76 -3.94
C ARG A 55 -5.55 3.57 -2.94
N SER A 56 -4.37 3.06 -2.62
CA SER A 56 -3.44 3.74 -1.70
C SER A 56 -2.85 5.01 -2.33
N ARG A 57 -2.44 5.96 -1.48
CA ARG A 57 -1.80 7.21 -1.91
C ARG A 57 -0.57 6.99 -2.81
N ARG A 58 0.13 5.87 -2.64
CA ARG A 58 1.36 5.55 -3.39
C ARG A 58 1.07 5.34 -4.87
N ILE A 59 -0.11 4.79 -5.18
CA ILE A 59 -0.55 4.51 -6.53
C ILE A 59 -1.09 5.81 -7.15
N THR A 60 -2.01 6.47 -6.44
CA THR A 60 -2.77 7.64 -6.93
C THR A 60 -2.00 8.95 -6.89
N GLY A 61 -0.95 9.05 -6.06
CA GLY A 61 -0.17 10.27 -5.89
C GLY A 61 -0.88 11.37 -5.09
N ALA A 62 -1.98 11.06 -4.41
CA ALA A 62 -2.72 12.05 -3.60
C ALA A 62 -1.95 12.46 -2.34
N CYS A 63 -2.08 13.73 -1.96
CA CYS A 63 -1.58 14.26 -0.69
C CYS A 63 -2.31 13.62 0.50
N ARG A 64 -1.69 13.62 1.69
CA ARG A 64 -2.30 13.03 2.91
C ARG A 64 -3.66 13.67 3.25
N ARG A 65 -3.80 14.98 3.05
CA ARG A 65 -5.06 15.72 3.29
C ARG A 65 -6.15 15.23 2.34
N HIS A 66 -5.90 15.32 1.03
CA HIS A 66 -6.83 14.85 0.01
C HIS A 66 -7.15 13.35 0.10
N GLN A 67 -6.20 12.49 0.45
CA GLN A 67 -6.48 11.06 0.62
C GLN A 67 -7.52 10.81 1.74
N ARG A 68 -7.53 11.61 2.81
CA ARG A 68 -8.54 11.52 3.87
C ARG A 68 -9.91 11.98 3.37
N GLN A 69 -9.95 13.11 2.65
CA GLN A 69 -11.18 13.63 2.06
C GLN A 69 -11.76 12.63 1.04
N VAL A 70 -10.94 12.11 0.13
CA VAL A 70 -11.32 11.07 -0.83
C VAL A 70 -11.87 9.83 -0.10
N ALA A 71 -11.25 9.40 0.99
CA ALA A 71 -11.75 8.24 1.73
C ALA A 71 -13.15 8.50 2.34
N VAL A 72 -13.42 9.71 2.82
CA VAL A 72 -14.75 10.10 3.31
C VAL A 72 -15.75 10.22 2.15
N ALA A 73 -15.35 10.88 1.06
CA ALA A 73 -16.17 11.04 -0.13
C ALA A 73 -16.54 9.69 -0.77
N VAL A 74 -15.60 8.74 -0.85
CA VAL A 74 -15.86 7.39 -1.35
C VAL A 74 -16.84 6.63 -0.45
N LYS A 75 -16.75 6.79 0.88
CA LYS A 75 -17.70 6.15 1.80
C LYS A 75 -19.12 6.69 1.58
N ARG A 76 -19.29 8.01 1.53
CA ARG A 76 -20.58 8.66 1.22
C ARG A 76 -21.09 8.26 -0.17
N ALA A 77 -20.23 8.24 -1.18
CA ALA A 77 -20.60 7.84 -2.54
C ALA A 77 -21.08 6.37 -2.61
N ARG A 78 -20.59 5.49 -1.74
CA ARG A 78 -21.07 4.11 -1.64
C ARG A 78 -22.45 4.03 -1.00
N GLU A 79 -22.69 4.80 0.05
CA GLU A 79 -24.02 4.91 0.68
C GLU A 79 -25.06 5.41 -0.33
N MET A 80 -24.66 6.30 -1.24
CA MET A 80 -25.49 6.83 -2.33
C MET A 80 -25.50 5.96 -3.61
N ALA A 81 -24.95 4.73 -3.55
CA ALA A 81 -24.88 3.78 -4.67
C ALA A 81 -24.17 4.29 -5.95
N LEU A 82 -23.34 5.34 -5.86
CA LEU A 82 -22.55 5.85 -6.99
C LEU A 82 -21.31 4.99 -7.28
N LEU A 83 -20.83 4.26 -6.28
CA LEU A 83 -19.64 3.40 -6.36
C LEU A 83 -19.93 2.01 -5.77
N PRO A 84 -19.32 0.95 -6.34
CA PRO A 84 -19.48 -0.40 -5.83
C PRO A 84 -18.83 -0.57 -4.45
N TYR A 85 -19.45 -1.41 -3.63
CA TYR A 85 -18.82 -1.95 -2.42
C TYR A 85 -17.75 -2.98 -2.79
N VAL A 86 -16.88 -3.28 -1.83
CA VAL A 86 -15.79 -4.23 -2.05
C VAL A 86 -16.40 -5.60 -2.30
N ALA A 87 -16.18 -6.16 -3.50
CA ALA A 87 -16.48 -7.55 -3.75
C ALA A 87 -15.52 -8.38 -2.89
N GLU A 88 -16.06 -9.14 -1.94
CA GLU A 88 -15.31 -10.13 -1.17
C GLU A 88 -14.94 -11.29 -2.09
N GLY A 89 -13.99 -11.04 -3.01
CA GLY A 89 -13.17 -12.11 -3.52
C GLY A 89 -12.35 -12.62 -2.33
N ARG A 90 -12.86 -13.65 -1.65
CA ARG A 90 -12.06 -14.57 -0.85
C ARG A 90 -11.05 -15.21 -1.80
N GLU A 91 -10.03 -14.46 -2.17
CA GLU A 91 -8.83 -15.03 -2.79
C GLU A 91 -8.15 -15.80 -1.67
N GLU A 92 -8.46 -17.09 -1.59
CA GLU A 92 -7.76 -18.06 -0.77
C GLU A 92 -6.27 -17.92 -1.07
N ARG A 93 -5.53 -17.40 -0.11
CA ARG A 93 -4.07 -17.33 -0.18
C ARG A 93 -3.56 -18.77 -0.16
N PRO A 94 -2.85 -19.27 -1.19
CA PRO A 94 -2.34 -20.63 -1.18
C PRO A 94 -1.22 -20.82 -0.15
N ASP A 95 -0.65 -19.74 0.40
CA ASP A 95 0.54 -19.79 1.24
C ASP A 95 0.26 -19.49 2.72
N GLY A 96 -0.18 -20.52 3.44
CA GLY A 96 -0.26 -20.57 4.91
C GLY A 96 1.10 -20.53 5.63
N ARG A 97 2.07 -19.72 5.19
CA ARG A 97 3.38 -19.62 5.88
C ARG A 97 3.28 -18.77 7.14
N ARG A 98 2.85 -19.38 8.24
CA ARG A 98 3.27 -19.00 9.59
C ARG A 98 4.55 -19.74 9.93
N ASP A 99 5.67 -19.35 9.32
CA ASP A 99 6.99 -19.84 9.75
C ASP A 99 7.67 -18.76 10.60
N ARG A 100 7.32 -18.76 11.89
CA ARG A 100 8.09 -18.11 12.95
C ARG A 100 8.34 -19.17 14.01
N GLY A 101 9.27 -20.07 13.76
CA GLY A 101 9.66 -21.06 14.75
C GLY A 101 10.90 -21.80 14.33
N ASP A 102 12.07 -21.23 14.67
CA ASP A 102 13.31 -21.94 15.04
C ASP A 102 14.43 -20.88 15.16
N ARG A 103 14.34 -20.03 16.20
CA ARG A 103 15.45 -19.12 16.56
C ARG A 103 16.26 -19.59 17.76
N ASP A 104 15.91 -20.72 18.37
CA ASP A 104 16.42 -21.10 19.69
C ASP A 104 17.00 -22.52 19.75
N ARG A 105 17.75 -22.99 18.74
CA ARG A 105 18.39 -24.33 18.77
C ARG A 105 19.92 -24.34 18.87
N ASP A 106 20.62 -23.23 18.68
CA ASP A 106 22.10 -23.21 18.66
C ASP A 106 22.74 -22.58 19.91
N ARG A 107 22.13 -22.73 21.09
CA ARG A 107 22.68 -22.17 22.35
C ARG A 107 23.54 -23.14 23.18
N GLU A 108 23.63 -24.43 22.83
CA GLU A 108 24.41 -25.40 23.62
C GLU A 108 25.14 -26.42 22.73
N ARG A 109 26.39 -26.11 22.35
CA ARG A 109 27.48 -27.09 22.23
C ARG A 109 28.85 -26.43 22.32
#